data_AF-A0A951A509-F1
#
_entry.id   AF-A0A951A509-F1
#
_cell.length_a   1.000
_cell.length_b   1.000
_cell.length_c   1.000
_cell.angle_alpha   90.00
_cell.angle_beta   90.00
_cell.angle_gamma   90.00
#
_symmetry.space_group_name_H-M   'P 1'
#
loop_
_entity.id
_entity.type
_entity.pdbx_description
1 polymer ?
#
loop_
_entity_poly.entity_id
_entity_poly.type
_entity_poly.pdbx_seq_one_letter_code
_entity_poly.pdbx_strand_id
1 'polypeptide(L)'
;MAVFGTAAPMTSAFAQDNAAQETAHRQAMLARLPADAAKRVFGLETTPAPGPARPIGDYTKGCVAGAVQLPADGPTWQVMRPSRNRAWGLPLLIGFLEQVAAS
;
A
#
# COMPACT_ATOMS: atom_id res chain seq x y z
N MET A 1 54.00 -11.35 -2.24
CA MET A 1 52.74 -12.10 -2.25
C MET A 1 51.64 -11.15 -1.74
N ALA A 2 51.00 -10.40 -2.64
CA ALA A 2 49.95 -9.44 -2.29
C ALA A 2 48.60 -10.07 -2.61
N VAL A 3 47.76 -10.26 -1.58
CA VAL A 3 46.40 -10.78 -1.73
C VAL A 3 45.51 -9.59 -2.09
N PHE A 4 45.19 -9.43 -3.36
CA PHE A 4 44.14 -8.52 -3.80
C PHE A 4 42.79 -9.12 -3.39
N GLY A 5 42.20 -8.59 -2.32
CA GLY A 5 40.83 -8.90 -1.93
C GLY A 5 39.86 -8.41 -3.01
N THR A 6 39.06 -9.32 -3.55
CA THR A 6 37.98 -9.00 -4.47
C THR A 6 36.92 -8.19 -3.72
N ALA A 7 36.81 -6.90 -3.99
CA ALA A 7 35.68 -6.10 -3.56
C ALA A 7 34.42 -6.60 -4.30
N ALA A 8 33.45 -7.14 -3.56
CA ALA A 8 32.14 -7.45 -4.10
C ALA A 8 31.48 -6.16 -4.62
N PRO A 9 30.80 -6.17 -5.77
CA PRO A 9 30.10 -4.99 -6.26
C PRO A 9 28.98 -4.65 -5.27
N MET A 10 29.09 -3.49 -4.62
CA MET A 10 27.98 -2.92 -3.85
C MET A 10 26.89 -2.54 -4.86
N THR A 11 25.80 -3.30 -4.87
CA THR A 11 24.60 -2.95 -5.64
C THR A 11 24.10 -1.61 -5.11
N SER A 12 24.09 -0.58 -5.95
CA SER A 12 23.54 0.73 -5.60
C SER A 12 22.15 0.55 -5.00
N ALA A 13 21.96 1.07 -3.79
CA ALA A 13 20.67 1.11 -3.11
C ALA A 13 19.74 2.09 -3.84
N PHE A 14 19.11 1.63 -4.91
CA PHE A 14 17.89 2.27 -5.41
C PHE A 14 16.77 2.03 -4.38
N ALA A 15 15.89 3.01 -4.19
CA ALA A 15 14.66 2.82 -3.43
C ALA A 15 14.01 1.51 -3.90
N GLN A 16 13.77 0.58 -2.97
CA GLN A 16 13.48 -0.82 -3.28
C GLN A 16 12.21 -0.93 -4.15
N ASP A 17 12.37 -1.08 -5.47
CA ASP A 17 11.32 -1.57 -6.34
C ASP A 17 11.13 -3.07 -6.05
N ASN A 18 10.31 -3.34 -5.05
CA ASN A 18 10.04 -4.67 -4.51
C ASN A 18 8.67 -5.19 -4.94
N ALA A 19 8.06 -4.64 -6.00
CA ALA A 19 6.72 -5.01 -6.43
C ALA A 19 6.56 -6.52 -6.68
N ALA A 20 7.57 -7.14 -7.31
CA ALA A 20 7.58 -8.60 -7.53
C ALA A 20 7.67 -9.39 -6.20
N GLN A 21 8.53 -8.96 -5.27
CA GLN A 21 8.67 -9.59 -3.96
C GLN A 21 7.40 -9.43 -3.11
N GLU A 22 6.78 -8.25 -3.13
CA GLU A 22 5.52 -7.98 -2.45
C GLU A 22 4.38 -8.83 -3.01
N THR A 23 4.34 -9.03 -4.34
CA THR A 23 3.35 -9.88 -5.01
C THR A 23 3.51 -11.34 -4.60
N ALA A 24 4.73 -11.87 -4.64
CA ALA A 24 5.02 -13.24 -4.22
C ALA A 24 4.68 -13.45 -2.73
N HIS A 25 5.04 -12.50 -1.87
CA HIS A 25 4.67 -12.53 -0.45
C HIS A 25 3.15 -12.51 -0.25
N ARG A 26 2.41 -11.67 -0.99
CA ARG A 26 0.94 -11.63 -0.95
C ARG A 26 0.34 -12.97 -1.34
N GLN A 27 0.80 -13.59 -2.43
CA GLN A 27 0.30 -14.90 -2.88
C GLN A 27 0.53 -15.99 -1.83
N ALA A 28 1.74 -16.06 -1.25
CA ALA A 28 2.05 -17.01 -0.18
C ALA A 28 1.17 -16.78 1.07
N MET A 29 0.90 -15.52 1.41
CA MET A 29 0.00 -15.17 2.51
C MET A 29 -1.45 -15.58 2.27
N LEU A 30 -1.98 -15.38 1.06
CA LEU A 30 -3.35 -15.74 0.71
C LEU A 30 -3.56 -17.25 0.67
N ALA A 31 -2.57 -18.01 0.19
CA ALA A 31 -2.62 -19.47 0.10
C ALA A 31 -2.78 -20.16 1.47
N ARG A 32 -2.28 -19.54 2.55
CA ARG A 32 -2.35 -20.11 3.91
C ARG A 32 -3.55 -19.64 4.75
N LEU A 33 -4.35 -18.70 4.25
CA LEU A 33 -5.46 -18.12 5.02
C LEU A 33 -6.78 -18.90 4.79
N PRO A 34 -7.58 -19.12 5.87
CA PRO A 34 -8.93 -19.67 5.76
C PRO A 34 -9.83 -18.88 4.82
N ALA A 35 -10.93 -19.51 4.40
CA ALA A 35 -11.75 -19.00 3.31
C ALA A 35 -12.37 -17.62 3.57
N ASP A 36 -12.83 -17.50 4.80
CA ASP A 36 -13.60 -16.46 5.43
C ASP A 36 -12.73 -15.48 6.23
N ALA A 37 -11.41 -15.69 6.29
CA ALA A 37 -10.52 -14.82 7.04
C ALA A 37 -10.60 -13.38 6.50
N ALA A 38 -10.90 -12.42 7.38
CA ALA A 38 -11.01 -10.99 7.04
C ALA A 38 -9.81 -10.48 6.22
N LYS A 39 -8.60 -10.84 6.63
CA LYS A 39 -7.35 -10.47 5.92
C LYS A 39 -7.31 -10.98 4.47
N ARG A 40 -7.97 -12.10 4.19
CA ARG A 40 -8.06 -12.69 2.85
C ARG A 40 -9.12 -11.98 2.03
N VAL A 41 -10.35 -11.90 2.52
CA VAL A 41 -11.47 -11.28 1.79
C VAL A 41 -11.18 -9.81 1.48
N PHE A 42 -10.75 -9.01 2.47
CA PHE A 42 -10.40 -7.61 2.22
C PHE A 42 -9.07 -7.42 1.49
N GLY A 43 -8.13 -8.37 1.62
CA GLY A 43 -6.84 -8.28 0.96
C GLY A 43 -6.87 -8.56 -0.54
N LEU A 44 -7.97 -9.12 -1.04
CA LEU A 44 -8.22 -9.41 -2.45
C LEU A 44 -8.92 -8.26 -3.18
N GLU A 45 -9.64 -7.42 -2.45
CA GLU A 45 -10.35 -6.28 -3.05
C GLU A 45 -9.34 -5.26 -3.61
N THR A 46 -9.56 -4.85 -4.86
CA THR A 46 -8.73 -3.87 -5.57
C THR A 46 -9.39 -2.51 -5.72
N THR A 47 -10.69 -2.44 -5.48
CA THR A 47 -11.52 -1.24 -5.59
C THR A 47 -12.30 -1.02 -4.29
N PRO A 48 -12.73 0.22 -4.02
CA PRO A 48 -13.54 0.51 -2.85
C PRO A 48 -14.94 -0.10 -2.97
N ALA A 49 -15.55 -0.44 -1.83
CA ALA A 49 -16.93 -0.86 -1.81
C ALA A 49 -17.85 0.27 -2.33
N PRO A 50 -18.84 -0.04 -3.19
CA PRO A 50 -19.71 0.96 -3.79
C PRO A 50 -20.65 1.62 -2.75
N GLY A 51 -21.21 2.77 -3.13
CA GLY A 51 -22.18 3.51 -2.32
C GLY A 51 -21.63 4.80 -1.70
N PRO A 52 -22.38 5.43 -0.78
CA PRO A 52 -21.98 6.69 -0.17
C PRO A 52 -20.75 6.53 0.72
N ALA A 53 -19.91 7.57 0.74
CA ALA A 53 -18.72 7.63 1.58
C ALA A 53 -19.09 7.54 3.07
N ARG A 54 -18.73 6.45 3.75
CA ARG A 54 -18.96 6.30 5.18
C ARG A 54 -17.98 5.32 5.84
N PRO A 55 -17.53 5.61 7.07
CA PRO A 55 -16.86 4.63 7.91
C PRO A 55 -17.89 3.64 8.47
N ILE A 56 -17.47 2.40 8.68
CA ILE A 56 -18.29 1.33 9.25
C ILE A 56 -17.49 0.70 10.38
N GLY A 57 -17.99 0.75 11.62
CA GLY A 57 -17.31 0.19 12.79
C GLY A 57 -16.22 1.09 13.38
N ASP A 58 -15.25 0.47 14.06
CA ASP A 58 -14.16 1.15 14.77
C ASP A 58 -12.87 1.20 13.93
N TYR A 59 -11.93 2.07 14.27
CA TYR A 59 -10.61 2.17 13.62
C TYR A 59 -9.87 0.82 13.51
N THR A 60 -9.90 0.00 14.57
CA THR A 60 -9.18 -1.28 14.61
C THR A 60 -9.98 -2.45 14.06
N LYS A 61 -11.29 -2.29 13.92
CA LYS A 61 -12.26 -3.35 13.54
C LYS A 61 -13.40 -2.73 12.73
N GLY A 62 -13.04 -2.19 11.57
CA GLY A 62 -13.97 -1.47 10.72
C GLY A 62 -13.71 -1.67 9.23
N CYS A 63 -14.57 -1.05 8.44
CA CYS A 63 -14.56 -1.03 6.98
C CYS A 63 -14.87 0.38 6.48
N VAL A 64 -14.74 0.58 5.17
CA VAL A 64 -15.09 1.84 4.50
C VAL A 64 -15.86 1.54 3.22
N ALA A 65 -16.93 2.30 2.98
CA ALA A 65 -17.63 2.33 1.70
C ALA A 65 -17.47 3.72 1.07
N GLY A 66 -17.50 3.79 -0.27
CA GLY A 66 -17.35 5.04 -1.01
C GLY A 66 -16.01 5.74 -0.78
N ALA A 67 -14.94 4.96 -0.53
CA ALA A 67 -13.59 5.52 -0.44
C ALA A 67 -13.11 6.00 -1.81
N VAL A 68 -12.28 7.02 -1.81
CA VAL A 68 -11.64 7.59 -3.00
C VAL A 68 -10.13 7.39 -2.91
N GLN A 69 -9.47 7.31 -4.07
CA GLN A 69 -8.04 7.11 -4.15
C GLN A 69 -7.31 8.46 -4.00
N LEU A 70 -6.23 8.49 -3.22
CA LEU A 70 -5.27 9.60 -3.27
C LEU A 70 -4.51 9.50 -4.60
N PRO A 71 -4.36 10.60 -5.36
CA PRO A 71 -3.50 10.62 -6.54
C PRO A 71 -2.09 10.12 -6.22
N ALA A 72 -1.53 9.28 -7.10
CA ALA A 72 -0.22 8.65 -6.90
C ALA A 72 0.89 9.70 -6.69
N ASP A 73 0.81 10.79 -7.44
CA ASP A 73 1.71 11.93 -7.37
C ASP A 73 0.90 13.22 -7.24
N GLY A 74 1.38 14.13 -6.40
CA GLY A 74 0.89 15.50 -6.32
C GLY A 74 2.04 16.50 -6.32
N PRO A 75 1.76 17.81 -6.31
CA PRO A 75 2.79 18.84 -6.38
C PRO A 75 3.82 18.76 -5.25
N THR A 76 3.41 18.26 -4.08
CA THR A 76 4.21 18.21 -2.86
C THR A 76 4.21 16.84 -2.17
N TRP A 77 3.64 15.80 -2.81
CA TRP A 77 3.59 14.45 -2.24
C TRP A 77 3.76 13.37 -3.30
N GLN A 78 4.15 12.18 -2.84
CA GLN A 78 4.19 10.95 -3.62
C GLN A 78 3.72 9.77 -2.76
N VAL A 79 2.95 8.86 -3.35
CA VAL A 79 2.49 7.64 -2.68
C VAL A 79 3.63 6.63 -2.62
N MET A 80 3.99 6.21 -1.40
CA MET A 80 4.99 5.16 -1.20
C MET A 80 4.39 3.76 -1.39
N ARG A 81 5.16 2.85 -2.01
CA ARG A 81 4.78 1.45 -2.26
C ARG A 81 3.40 1.32 -2.94
N PRO A 82 3.21 1.90 -4.14
CA PRO A 82 1.93 1.89 -4.84
C PRO A 82 1.44 0.47 -5.17
N SER A 83 2.35 -0.50 -5.33
CA SER A 83 2.10 -1.95 -5.48
C SER A 83 1.14 -2.55 -4.43
N ARG A 84 1.08 -1.94 -3.23
CA ARG A 84 0.22 -2.42 -2.15
C ARG A 84 -1.24 -2.04 -2.34
N ASN A 85 -1.55 -1.07 -3.20
CA ASN A 85 -2.89 -0.53 -3.45
C ASN A 85 -3.61 -0.08 -2.16
N ARG A 86 -2.94 0.77 -1.34
CA ARG A 86 -3.45 1.21 -0.02
C ARG A 86 -3.71 2.70 0.09
N ALA A 87 -3.59 3.45 -1.00
CA ALA A 87 -3.81 4.89 -1.05
C ALA A 87 -5.31 5.21 -1.20
N TRP A 88 -6.13 4.70 -0.29
CA TRP A 88 -7.60 4.86 -0.30
C TRP A 88 -8.07 5.47 1.02
N GLY A 89 -9.05 6.36 0.97
CA GLY A 89 -9.62 6.99 2.16
C GLY A 89 -10.99 7.60 1.93
N LEU A 90 -11.62 8.10 3.00
CA LEU A 90 -12.81 8.94 2.84
C LEU A 90 -12.42 10.26 2.14
N PRO A 91 -13.33 10.89 1.38
CA PRO A 91 -13.04 12.16 0.71
C PRO A 91 -12.50 13.24 1.65
N LEU A 92 -13.00 13.31 2.88
CA LEU A 92 -12.51 14.23 3.91
C LEU A 92 -11.05 13.96 4.33
N LEU A 93 -10.65 12.69 4.40
CA LEU A 93 -9.26 12.32 4.70
C LEU A 93 -8.33 12.71 3.54
N ILE A 94 -8.76 12.45 2.30
CA ILE A 94 -7.96 12.81 1.13
C ILE A 94 -7.75 14.32 1.07
N GLY A 95 -8.82 15.11 1.22
CA GLY A 95 -8.70 16.58 1.24
C GLY A 95 -7.81 17.09 2.39
N PHE A 96 -7.88 16.45 3.57
CA PHE A 96 -6.96 16.77 4.67
C PHE A 96 -5.50 16.50 4.31
N LEU A 97 -5.19 15.35 3.68
CA LEU A 97 -3.82 15.01 3.27
C LEU A 97 -3.28 16.00 2.22
N GLU A 98 -4.10 16.36 1.24
CA GLU A 98 -3.74 17.38 0.22
C GLU A 98 -3.46 18.73 0.87
N GLN A 99 -4.28 19.14 1.85
CA GLN A 99 -4.07 20.39 2.59
C GLN A 99 -2.79 20.38 3.42
N VAL A 100 -2.51 19.28 4.14
CA VAL A 100 -1.28 19.12 4.93
C VAL A 100 -0.04 19.07 4.05
N ALA A 101 -0.13 18.46 2.87
CA ALA A 101 0.99 18.44 1.94
C ALA A 101 1.27 19.81 1.31
N ALA A 102 0.26 20.68 1.22
CA ALA A 102 0.39 22.03 0.66
C ALA A 102 0.84 23.09 1.69
N SER A 103 0.86 22.77 2.99
CA SER A 103 1.31 23.66 4.06
C SER A 103 2.82 23.59 4.29
#